data_AF-A0A562N6V5-F1
#
_entry.id   AF-A0A562N6V5-F1
#
_cell.length_a   1.000
_cell.length_b   1.000
_cell.length_c   1.000
_cell.angle_alpha   90.00
_cell.angle_beta   90.00
_cell.angle_gamma   90.00
#
_symmetry.space_group_name_H-M   'P 1'
#
loop_
_entity.id
_entity.type
_entity.pdbx_description
1 polymer ?
#
loop_
_entity_poly.entity_id
_entity_poly.type
_entity_poly.pdbx_seq_one_letter_code
_entity_poly.pdbx_strand_id
1 'polypeptide(L)'
;MAVKRTGQLSLAEAFLGDKLSGGSSPLDRLSGLVKWYRFEKLLTPLRDGGPGRAAWPPLVLFKALLLQSLYGLSDRELEEALGDRLSFRRFA
;
A
#
# COMPACT_ATOMS: atom_id res chain seq x y z
N MET A 1 -9.19 8.62 17.18
CA MET A 1 -9.47 7.30 16.55
C MET A 1 -8.18 6.75 15.99
N ALA A 2 -7.80 5.55 16.39
CA ALA A 2 -6.54 4.95 15.95
C ALA A 2 -6.62 4.60 14.45
N VAL A 3 -5.62 5.05 13.68
CA VAL A 3 -5.38 4.59 12.32
C VAL A 3 -4.21 3.62 12.40
N LYS A 4 -4.28 2.51 11.67
CA LYS A 4 -3.12 1.61 11.59
C LYS A 4 -1.94 2.38 11.00
N ARG A 5 -0.80 2.37 11.69
CA ARG A 5 0.44 2.89 11.12
C ARG A 5 0.87 1.97 9.97
N THR A 6 1.01 2.53 8.78
CA THR A 6 1.53 1.84 7.59
C THR A 6 2.91 2.37 7.24
N GLY A 7 3.66 1.63 6.41
CA GLY A 7 5.02 2.02 6.02
C GLY A 7 6.13 1.64 7.00
N GLN A 8 5.85 0.82 8.02
CA GLN A 8 6.93 0.19 8.79
C GLN A 8 7.57 -0.92 7.95
N LEU A 9 8.84 -0.74 7.63
CA LEU A 9 9.65 -1.77 6.99
C LEU A 9 9.95 -2.88 8.00
N SER A 10 9.85 -4.13 7.57
CA SER A 10 10.37 -5.26 8.35
C SER A 10 11.90 -5.21 8.39
N LEU A 11 12.51 -5.84 9.40
CA LEU A 11 13.97 -5.92 9.51
C LEU A 11 14.60 -6.50 8.23
N ALA A 12 13.99 -7.55 7.67
CA ALA A 12 14.43 -8.14 6.42
C ALA A 12 14.37 -7.13 5.25
N GLU A 13 13.31 -6.34 5.14
CA GLU A 13 13.18 -5.29 4.11
C GLU A 13 14.23 -4.19 4.28
N ALA A 14 14.57 -3.79 5.52
CA ALA A 14 15.59 -2.78 5.78
C ALA A 14 16.99 -3.24 5.35
N PHE A 15 17.32 -4.53 5.51
CA PHE A 15 18.62 -5.09 5.12
C PHE A 15 18.70 -5.51 3.64
N LEU A 16 17.58 -5.92 3.03
CA LEU A 16 17.51 -6.36 1.63
C LEU A 16 17.18 -5.21 0.66
N GLY A 17 16.54 -4.14 1.15
CA GLY A 17 15.98 -3.05 0.35
C GLY A 17 17.02 -2.22 -0.42
N ASP A 18 18.28 -2.25 0.00
CA ASP A 18 19.39 -1.53 -0.66
C ASP A 18 20.25 -2.45 -1.54
N LYS A 19 20.24 -3.78 -1.29
CA LYS A 19 21.08 -4.75 -2.02
C LYS A 19 20.37 -5.47 -3.17
N LEU A 20 19.04 -5.53 -3.16
CA LEU A 20 18.22 -6.09 -4.26
C LEU A 20 17.64 -5.01 -5.19
N SER A 21 17.80 -3.73 -4.86
CA SER A 21 17.20 -2.56 -5.52
C SER A 21 18.03 -1.97 -6.67
N GLY A 22 18.94 -2.77 -7.26
CA GLY A 22 19.66 -2.40 -8.49
C GLY A 22 18.74 -2.14 -9.70
N GLY A 23 17.44 -2.38 -9.59
CA GLY A 23 16.42 -1.90 -10.52
C GLY A 23 15.20 -1.39 -9.77
N SER A 24 14.86 -0.11 -9.94
CA SER A 24 13.58 0.45 -9.48
C SER A 24 12.42 -0.38 -10.04
N SER A 25 11.64 -1.04 -9.17
CA SER A 25 10.45 -1.78 -9.61
C SER A 25 9.50 -0.84 -10.37
N PRO A 26 8.74 -1.31 -11.39
CA PRO A 26 7.70 -0.50 -12.02
C PRO A 26 6.74 0.15 -11.01
N LEU A 27 6.45 -0.53 -9.89
CA LEU A 27 5.62 -0.01 -8.81
C LEU A 27 6.33 1.09 -7.99
N ASP A 28 7.64 1.01 -7.79
CA ASP A 28 8.41 2.08 -7.14
C ASP A 28 8.41 3.34 -8.00
N ARG A 29 8.56 3.18 -9.33
CA ARG A 29 8.45 4.29 -10.29
C ARG A 29 7.06 4.91 -10.27
N LEU A 30 6.02 4.08 -10.33
CA LEU A 30 4.63 4.54 -10.24
C LEU A 30 4.38 5.31 -8.93
N SER A 31 4.88 4.77 -7.81
CA SER A 31 4.77 5.40 -6.50
C SER A 31 5.43 6.79 -6.48
N GLY A 32 6.58 6.96 -7.12
CA GLY A 32 7.27 8.26 -7.22
C GLY A 32 6.63 9.25 -8.21
N LEU A 33 5.98 8.77 -9.28
CA LEU A 33 5.36 9.62 -10.30
C LEU A 33 4.03 10.23 -9.84
N VAL A 34 3.27 9.50 -9.01
CA VAL A 34 1.92 9.91 -8.61
C VAL A 34 1.96 10.80 -7.36
N LYS A 35 1.27 11.94 -7.42
CA LYS A 35 1.08 12.85 -6.28
C LYS A 35 0.01 12.32 -5.31
N TRP A 36 0.31 11.25 -4.57
CA TRP A 36 -0.64 10.51 -3.72
C TRP A 36 -1.41 11.37 -2.70
N TYR A 37 -0.78 12.43 -2.16
CA TYR A 37 -1.43 13.36 -1.23
C TYR A 37 -2.74 13.97 -1.78
N ARG A 38 -2.88 14.07 -3.11
CA ARG A 38 -4.11 14.57 -3.74
C ARG A 38 -5.26 13.58 -3.61
N PHE A 39 -4.97 12.29 -3.79
CA PHE A 39 -5.95 11.22 -3.58
C PHE A 39 -6.32 11.10 -2.11
N GLU A 40 -5.35 11.20 -1.21
CA GLU A 40 -5.61 11.15 0.23
C GLU A 40 -6.61 12.24 0.67
N LYS A 41 -6.48 13.47 0.16
CA LYS A 41 -7.44 14.56 0.41
C LYS A 41 -8.85 14.23 -0.06
N LEU A 42 -8.98 13.57 -1.21
CA LEU A 42 -10.28 13.17 -1.77
C LEU A 42 -10.90 11.98 -1.02
N LEU A 43 -10.08 11.08 -0.50
CA LEU A 43 -10.52 9.87 0.20
C LEU A 43 -10.79 10.10 1.70
N THR A 44 -10.27 11.19 2.27
CA THR A 44 -10.45 11.52 3.69
C THR A 44 -11.92 11.51 4.16
N PRO A 45 -12.89 12.05 3.38
CA PRO A 45 -14.30 12.04 3.78
C PRO A 45 -14.95 10.66 3.84
N LEU A 46 -14.36 9.62 3.24
CA LEU A 46 -14.90 8.25 3.29
C LEU A 46 -14.76 7.59 4.67
N ARG A 47 -14.16 8.28 5.63
CA ARG A 47 -13.99 7.78 6.98
C ARG A 47 -15.19 8.15 7.85
N ASP A 48 -15.87 7.13 8.33
CA ASP A 48 -16.86 7.29 9.39
C ASP A 48 -16.17 7.43 10.76
N GLY A 49 -16.63 8.39 11.56
CA GLY A 49 -16.12 8.68 12.90
C GLY A 49 -16.65 7.76 14.01
N GLY A 50 -17.17 6.59 13.66
CA GLY A 50 -17.83 5.67 14.59
C GLY A 50 -16.85 4.91 15.51
N PRO A 51 -17.31 4.44 16.68
CA PRO A 51 -16.52 3.61 17.58
C PRO A 51 -16.13 2.27 16.93
N GLY A 52 -14.89 1.80 17.15
CA GLY A 52 -14.45 0.51 16.63
C GLY A 52 -12.93 0.31 16.53
N ARG A 53 -12.55 -0.81 15.89
CA ARG A 53 -11.15 -1.17 15.61
C ARG A 53 -10.51 -0.16 14.66
N ALA A 54 -9.20 0.06 14.84
CA ALA A 54 -8.43 0.91 13.94
C ALA A 54 -8.56 0.47 12.47
N ALA A 55 -9.11 1.35 11.64
CA ALA A 55 -9.22 1.14 10.21
C ALA A 55 -7.87 1.31 9.51
N TRP A 56 -7.75 0.72 8.33
CA TRP A 56 -6.64 1.01 7.42
C TRP A 56 -6.78 2.44 6.85
N PRO A 57 -5.67 3.12 6.55
CA PRO A 57 -5.71 4.37 5.81
C PRO A 57 -6.44 4.20 4.46
N PRO A 58 -7.38 5.08 4.07
CA PRO A 58 -8.09 4.97 2.80
C PRO A 58 -7.16 4.91 1.58
N LEU A 59 -6.04 5.62 1.63
CA LEU A 59 -5.04 5.61 0.57
C LEU A 59 -4.40 4.23 0.34
N VAL A 60 -4.18 3.47 1.41
CA VAL A 60 -3.61 2.11 1.34
C VAL A 60 -4.60 1.17 0.68
N LEU A 61 -5.87 1.24 1.06
CA LEU A 61 -6.94 0.46 0.42
C LEU A 61 -7.10 0.83 -1.06
N PHE A 62 -7.04 2.13 -1.38
CA PHE A 62 -7.09 2.58 -2.76
C PHE A 62 -5.93 2.02 -3.61
N LYS A 63 -4.71 2.02 -3.07
CA LYS A 63 -3.56 1.41 -3.76
C LYS A 63 -3.69 -0.10 -3.90
N ALA A 64 -4.31 -0.79 -2.94
CA ALA A 64 -4.61 -2.21 -3.06
C ALA A 64 -5.58 -2.47 -4.24
N LEU A 65 -6.61 -1.64 -4.40
CA LEU A 65 -7.51 -1.71 -5.58
C LEU A 65 -6.78 -1.40 -6.90
N LEU A 66 -5.79 -0.51 -6.89
CA LEU A 66 -4.93 -0.29 -8.06
C LEU A 66 -4.12 -1.54 -8.40
N LEU A 67 -3.51 -2.20 -7.41
CA LEU A 67 -2.80 -3.46 -7.64
C LEU A 67 -3.76 -4.53 -8.18
N GLN A 68 -4.96 -4.61 -7.62
CA GLN A 68 -5.99 -5.53 -8.08
C GLN A 68 -6.32 -5.33 -9.57
N SER A 69 -6.58 -4.08 -9.98
CA SER A 69 -6.91 -3.76 -11.37
C SER A 69 -5.74 -3.92 -12.34
N LEU A 70 -4.52 -3.56 -11.94
CA LEU A 70 -3.32 -3.65 -12.79
C LEU A 70 -2.86 -5.08 -13.03
N TYR A 71 -3.06 -5.97 -12.05
CA TYR A 71 -2.61 -7.36 -12.11
C TYR A 71 -3.75 -8.37 -12.30
N GLY A 72 -5.00 -7.89 -12.43
CA GLY A 72 -6.17 -8.73 -12.66
C GLY A 72 -6.47 -9.70 -11.50
N LEU A 73 -6.25 -9.27 -10.27
CA LEU A 73 -6.36 -10.13 -9.08
C LEU A 73 -7.80 -10.14 -8.54
N SER A 74 -8.22 -11.28 -7.99
CA SER A 74 -9.38 -11.34 -7.09
C SER A 74 -9.03 -10.79 -5.70
N ASP A 75 -10.05 -10.55 -4.86
CA ASP A 75 -9.83 -10.06 -3.48
C ASP A 75 -8.94 -11.01 -2.68
N ARG A 76 -9.14 -12.34 -2.83
CA ARG A 76 -8.32 -13.37 -2.16
C ARG A 76 -6.87 -13.34 -2.66
N GLU A 77 -6.68 -13.25 -3.97
CA GLU A 77 -5.33 -13.21 -4.57
C GLU A 77 -4.59 -11.92 -4.22
N LEU A 78 -5.31 -10.80 -4.07
CA LEU A 78 -4.73 -9.55 -3.60
C LEU A 78 -4.22 -9.67 -2.16
N GLU A 79 -5.01 -10.27 -1.28
CA GLU A 79 -4.61 -10.52 0.11
C GLU A 79 -3.36 -11.42 0.19
N GLU A 80 -3.36 -12.53 -0.57
CA GLU A 80 -2.21 -13.44 -0.67
C GLU A 80 -0.97 -12.72 -1.25
N ALA A 81 -1.14 -11.95 -2.34
CA ALA A 81 -0.04 -11.22 -2.97
C ALA A 81 0.53 -10.11 -2.06
N LEU A 82 -0.30 -9.46 -1.25
CA LEU A 82 0.15 -8.51 -0.22
C LEU A 82 0.87 -9.22 0.94
N GLY A 83 0.57 -10.48 1.23
CA GLY A 83 1.32 -11.28 2.20
C GLY A 83 2.72 -11.64 1.70
N ASP A 84 2.81 -12.06 0.43
CA ASP A 84 4.00 -12.71 -0.13
C ASP A 84 4.97 -11.76 -0.85
N ARG A 85 4.47 -10.72 -1.53
CA ARG A 85 5.28 -9.89 -2.44
C ARG A 85 5.72 -8.59 -1.77
N LEU A 86 7.03 -8.46 -1.50
CA LEU A 86 7.62 -7.24 -0.94
C LEU A 86 7.36 -5.99 -1.81
N SER A 87 7.33 -6.12 -3.13
CA SER A 87 7.05 -5.00 -4.04
C SER A 87 5.62 -4.46 -3.90
N PHE A 88 4.66 -5.31 -3.56
CA PHE A 88 3.25 -4.94 -3.37
C PHE A 88 3.07 -4.28 -2.00
N ARG A 89 3.70 -4.86 -0.97
CA ARG A 89 3.73 -4.28 0.39
C ARG A 89 4.38 -2.91 0.46
N ARG A 90 5.45 -2.69 -0.31
CA ARG A 90 6.12 -1.39 -0.41
C ARG A 90 5.29 -0.36 -1.17
N PHE A 91 4.48 -0.81 -2.14
CA PHE A 91 3.63 0.07 -2.93
C PHE A 91 2.43 0.57 -2.12
N ALA A 92 1.71 -0.33 -1.44
CA ALA A 92 0.46 -0.07 -0.71
C ALA A 92 0.69 0.72 0.60
#